data_AF-A0A6D2HEV3-F1
#
_entry.id   AF-A0A6D2HEV3-F1
#
_cell.length_a   1.000
_cell.length_b   1.000
_cell.length_c   1.000
_cell.angle_alpha   90.00
_cell.angle_beta   90.00
_cell.angle_gamma   90.00
#
_symmetry.space_group_name_H-M   'P 1'
#
loop_
_entity.id
_entity.type
_entity.pdbx_description
1 polymer ?
#
loop_
_entity_poly.entity_id
_entity_poly.type
_entity_poly.pdbx_seq_one_letter_code
_entity_poly.pdbx_strand_id
1 'polypeptide(L)'
;MSLTGGCIDGRIKDCCRPSDWMEVFDPKSKTWEIVPSNGAKICGCNISKSAGADGKLYMFGSCNGLSYEAREGRWGRLGWEMDYGWVWYSNSVIGDVLYMFNENVFKWYDGKAGILKGMKGLPKIPWYIARLADYGRKMVVLWERLVAYKEKLILCAVIALD
;
A
#
# COMPACT_ATOMS: atom_id res chain seq x y z
N MET A 1 9.06 -9.50 -9.17
CA MET A 1 7.91 -10.42 -9.02
C MET A 1 6.69 -9.52 -8.92
N SER A 2 5.78 -9.58 -9.89
CA SER A 2 4.60 -8.71 -9.90
C SER A 2 3.50 -9.43 -9.14
N LEU A 3 3.16 -8.92 -7.96
CA LEU A 3 2.08 -9.45 -7.12
C LEU A 3 0.81 -8.65 -7.43
N THR A 4 -0.11 -9.26 -8.14
CA THR A 4 -1.44 -8.71 -8.45
C THR A 4 -2.48 -9.62 -7.82
N GLY A 5 -3.05 -9.23 -6.69
CA GLY A 5 -4.13 -9.98 -6.04
C GLY A 5 -5.47 -9.60 -6.66
N GLY A 6 -6.16 -10.56 -7.28
CA GLY A 6 -7.53 -10.43 -7.78
C GLY A 6 -8.28 -11.74 -7.56
N CYS A 7 -9.56 -11.65 -7.17
CA CYS A 7 -10.43 -12.81 -7.01
C CYS A 7 -10.74 -13.49 -8.35
N ILE A 8 -10.90 -14.81 -8.29
CA ILE A 8 -11.35 -15.65 -9.39
C ILE A 8 -12.71 -15.14 -9.91
N ASP A 9 -12.77 -14.82 -11.20
CA ASP A 9 -13.98 -14.66 -12.03
C ASP A 9 -14.78 -13.33 -11.96
N GLY A 10 -14.31 -12.28 -11.27
CA GLY A 10 -14.99 -10.95 -11.30
C GLY A 10 -16.44 -10.95 -10.78
N ARG A 11 -16.91 -12.09 -10.27
CA ARG A 11 -18.17 -12.28 -9.58
C ARG A 11 -17.84 -12.57 -8.13
N ILE A 12 -18.47 -11.84 -7.23
CA ILE A 12 -18.46 -12.09 -5.79
C ILE A 12 -19.06 -13.49 -5.59
N LYS A 13 -18.22 -14.53 -5.64
CA LYS A 13 -18.56 -15.88 -5.25
C LYS A 13 -17.82 -16.19 -3.97
N ASP A 14 -18.60 -16.06 -2.90
CA ASP A 14 -18.54 -16.86 -1.68
C ASP A 14 -17.17 -17.06 -1.01
N CYS A 15 -17.12 -16.59 0.23
CA CYS A 15 -16.15 -16.95 1.26
C CYS A 15 -16.08 -18.48 1.58
N CYS A 16 -16.67 -19.35 0.76
CA CYS A 16 -16.79 -20.79 0.94
C CYS A 16 -15.50 -21.55 0.59
N ARG A 17 -14.54 -20.92 -0.10
CA ARG A 17 -13.20 -21.48 -0.36
C ARG A 17 -12.09 -20.54 0.13
N PRO A 18 -11.88 -20.45 1.45
CA PRO A 18 -10.79 -19.63 2.02
C PRO A 18 -9.40 -19.99 1.49
N SER A 19 -9.23 -21.17 0.89
CA SER A 19 -8.00 -21.64 0.24
C SER A 19 -7.67 -20.93 -1.07
N ASP A 20 -8.66 -20.33 -1.76
CA ASP A 20 -8.52 -19.73 -3.10
C ASP A 20 -8.40 -18.19 -3.03
N TRP A 21 -7.82 -17.68 -1.95
CA TRP A 21 -7.90 -16.26 -1.58
C TRP A 21 -6.89 -15.34 -2.29
N MET A 22 -5.77 -15.89 -2.76
CA MET A 22 -4.72 -15.14 -3.43
C MET A 22 -4.07 -15.98 -4.52
N GLU A 23 -3.78 -15.35 -5.66
CA GLU A 23 -3.02 -15.94 -6.74
C GLU A 23 -1.72 -15.15 -6.96
N VAL A 24 -0.66 -15.86 -7.36
CA VAL A 24 0.62 -15.26 -7.73
C VAL A 24 0.89 -15.55 -9.20
N PHE A 25 1.30 -14.52 -9.93
CA PHE A 25 1.68 -14.63 -11.33
C PHE A 25 3.19 -14.90 -11.45
N ASP A 26 3.56 -16.03 -12.04
CA ASP A 26 4.95 -16.28 -12.43
C ASP A 26 5.19 -15.76 -13.87
N PRO A 27 6.02 -14.71 -14.04
CA PRO A 27 6.31 -14.17 -15.37
C PRO A 27 7.10 -15.12 -16.27
N LYS A 28 7.80 -16.14 -15.71
CA LYS A 28 8.57 -17.10 -16.50
C LYS A 28 7.65 -18.10 -17.19
N SER A 29 6.77 -18.75 -16.43
CA SER A 29 5.79 -19.70 -16.93
C SER A 29 4.56 -19.01 -17.56
N LYS A 30 4.32 -17.73 -17.23
CA LYS A 30 3.11 -16.95 -17.55
C LYS A 30 1.84 -17.61 -17.00
N THR A 31 1.93 -18.26 -15.85
CA THR A 31 0.81 -18.92 -15.17
C THR A 31 0.46 -18.21 -13.87
N TRP A 32 -0.79 -18.43 -13.44
CA TRP A 32 -1.28 -18.05 -12.12
C TRP A 32 -1.31 -19.29 -11.24
N GLU A 33 -0.81 -19.15 -10.01
CA GLU A 33 -0.82 -20.21 -9.01
C GLU A 33 -1.57 -19.76 -7.77
N ILE A 34 -2.49 -20.60 -7.27
CA ILE A 34 -3.21 -20.34 -6.03
C ILE A 34 -2.24 -20.51 -4.86
N VAL A 35 -2.21 -19.51 -3.98
CA VAL A 35 -1.41 -19.55 -2.75
C VAL A 35 -2.30 -19.97 -1.58
N PRO A 36 -2.04 -21.15 -0.97
CA PRO A 36 -2.77 -21.58 0.21
C PRO A 36 -2.63 -20.54 1.33
N SER A 37 -3.78 -20.12 1.87
CA SER A 37 -3.82 -19.05 2.86
C SER A 37 -4.97 -19.25 3.84
N ASN A 38 -4.76 -18.84 5.09
CA ASN A 38 -5.86 -18.59 6.03
C ASN A 38 -6.29 -17.12 6.01
N GLY A 39 -5.82 -16.33 5.04
CA GLY A 39 -5.97 -14.89 5.07
C GLY A 39 -7.41 -14.41 4.94
N ALA A 40 -8.29 -15.15 4.27
CA ALA A 40 -9.73 -14.89 4.31
C ALA A 40 -10.33 -14.91 5.74
N LYS A 41 -9.76 -15.71 6.65
CA LYS A 41 -10.19 -15.75 8.07
C LYS A 41 -9.66 -14.55 8.87
N ILE A 42 -8.58 -13.92 8.41
CA ILE A 42 -7.90 -12.82 9.12
C ILE A 42 -8.36 -11.47 8.56
N CYS A 43 -8.20 -11.25 7.25
CA CYS A 43 -8.51 -10.02 6.56
C CYS A 43 -9.92 -10.00 5.94
N GLY A 44 -10.71 -11.06 6.12
CA GLY A 44 -11.99 -11.22 5.43
C GLY A 44 -11.83 -11.44 3.93
N CYS A 45 -12.97 -11.39 3.23
CA CYS A 45 -13.04 -11.74 1.81
C CYS A 45 -12.69 -10.57 0.88
N ASN A 46 -12.60 -9.34 1.41
CA ASN A 46 -12.29 -8.13 0.63
C ASN A 46 -11.01 -7.47 1.15
N ILE A 47 -10.01 -7.38 0.27
CA ILE A 47 -8.84 -6.56 0.49
C ILE A 47 -9.19 -5.11 0.15
N SER A 48 -9.03 -4.23 1.13
CA SER A 48 -9.23 -2.79 0.96
C SER A 48 -8.01 -2.08 0.38
N LYS A 49 -6.80 -2.59 0.66
CA LYS A 49 -5.55 -2.02 0.15
C LYS A 49 -4.42 -3.05 0.17
N SER A 50 -3.49 -2.91 -0.77
CA SER A 50 -2.26 -3.69 -0.84
C SER A 50 -1.08 -2.83 -1.24
N ALA A 51 0.13 -3.24 -0.86
CA ALA A 51 1.38 -2.60 -1.26
C ALA A 51 2.51 -3.64 -1.28
N GLY A 52 3.37 -3.62 -2.30
CA GLY A 52 4.58 -4.45 -2.36
C GLY A 52 5.82 -3.65 -1.97
N ALA A 53 6.49 -4.01 -0.88
CA ALA A 53 7.71 -3.35 -0.39
C ALA A 53 8.51 -4.32 0.51
N ASP A 54 9.81 -4.10 0.67
CA ASP A 54 10.75 -4.97 1.38
C ASP A 54 10.62 -6.45 0.94
N GLY A 55 10.44 -6.67 -0.37
CA GLY A 55 10.22 -8.01 -0.93
C GLY A 55 8.94 -8.73 -0.46
N LYS A 56 8.06 -8.05 0.26
CA LYS A 56 6.81 -8.58 0.82
C LYS A 56 5.60 -7.90 0.19
N LEU A 57 4.49 -8.65 0.11
CA LEU A 57 3.18 -8.10 -0.18
C LEU A 57 2.47 -7.81 1.14
N TYR A 58 2.18 -6.54 1.39
CA TYR A 58 1.32 -6.10 2.48
C TYR A 58 -0.12 -6.01 2.00
N MET A 59 -1.05 -6.52 2.80
CA MET A 59 -2.49 -6.53 2.52
C MET A 59 -3.27 -6.11 3.76
N PHE A 60 -4.38 -5.42 3.53
CA PHE A 60 -5.28 -5.03 4.61
C PHE A 60 -6.75 -5.26 4.22
N GLY A 61 -7.48 -5.93 5.10
CA GLY A 61 -8.90 -6.18 4.95
C GLY A 61 -9.53 -6.43 6.33
N SER A 62 -10.82 -6.11 6.48
CA SER A 62 -11.57 -6.29 7.74
C SER A 62 -10.81 -5.81 8.99
N CYS A 63 -10.15 -4.65 8.91
CA CYS A 63 -9.35 -4.07 10.00
C CYS A 63 -8.14 -4.90 10.46
N ASN A 64 -7.66 -5.85 9.65
CA ASN A 64 -6.51 -6.70 9.95
C ASN A 64 -5.49 -6.61 8.82
N GLY A 65 -4.20 -6.56 9.18
CA GLY A 65 -3.09 -6.57 8.23
C GLY A 65 -2.38 -7.92 8.14
N LEU A 66 -1.98 -8.26 6.91
CA LEU A 66 -1.17 -9.42 6.59
C LEU A 66 0.01 -9.02 5.70
N SER A 67 1.07 -9.80 5.82
CA SER A 67 2.23 -9.78 4.94
C SER A 67 2.42 -11.16 4.32
N TYR A 68 2.86 -11.20 3.07
CA TYR A 68 3.22 -12.41 2.37
C TYR A 68 4.60 -12.25 1.72
N GLU A 69 5.52 -13.14 2.06
CA GLU A 69 6.84 -13.19 1.48
C GLU A 69 6.87 -14.26 0.39
N ALA A 70 6.79 -13.83 -0.86
CA ALA A 70 6.61 -14.72 -1.99
C ALA A 70 7.84 -15.61 -2.27
N ARG A 71 9.04 -15.20 -1.84
CA ARG A 71 10.26 -16.02 -1.96
C ARG A 71 10.24 -17.22 -1.01
N GLU A 72 9.76 -17.03 0.20
CA GLU A 72 9.69 -18.06 1.23
C GLU A 72 8.33 -18.77 1.28
N GLY A 73 7.32 -18.25 0.56
CA GLY A 73 5.93 -18.70 0.65
C GLY A 73 5.34 -18.49 2.04
N ARG A 74 5.85 -17.51 2.80
CA ARG A 74 5.55 -17.34 4.22
C ARG A 74 4.54 -16.23 4.47
N TRP A 75 3.55 -16.51 5.31
CA TRP A 75 2.58 -15.54 5.81
C TRP A 75 3.05 -14.95 7.15
N GLY A 76 2.85 -13.65 7.34
CA GLY A 76 3.10 -12.94 8.59
C GLY A 76 1.93 -12.02 8.94
N ARG A 77 1.62 -11.87 10.23
CA ARG A 77 0.69 -10.83 10.70
C ARG A 77 1.42 -9.49 10.77
N LEU A 78 0.74 -8.44 10.34
CA LEU A 78 1.22 -7.09 10.57
C LEU A 78 0.99 -6.68 12.03
N GLY A 79 1.87 -5.83 12.53
CA GLY A 79 1.72 -5.24 13.85
C GLY A 79 0.77 -4.05 13.81
N TRP A 80 0.30 -3.66 15.00
CA TRP A 80 -0.57 -2.49 15.23
C TRP A 80 -0.03 -1.19 14.62
N GLU A 81 1.30 -1.04 14.52
CA GLU A 81 1.97 0.10 13.88
C GLU A 81 1.58 0.29 12.41
N MET A 82 1.30 -0.82 11.72
CA MET A 82 0.86 -0.85 10.31
C MET A 82 -0.66 -0.97 10.17
N ASP A 83 -1.35 -1.64 11.08
CA ASP A 83 -2.78 -1.95 10.90
C ASP A 83 -3.71 -0.72 10.85
N TYR A 84 -3.36 0.40 11.47
CA TYR A 84 -4.28 1.55 11.56
C TYR A 84 -3.85 2.80 10.80
N GLY A 85 -2.67 2.79 10.17
CA GLY A 85 -2.11 4.00 9.56
C GLY A 85 -2.24 4.03 8.04
N TRP A 86 -1.43 3.23 7.35
CA TRP A 86 -1.18 3.42 5.92
C TRP A 86 -2.43 3.35 5.05
N VAL A 87 -3.42 2.56 5.45
CA VAL A 87 -4.63 2.29 4.64
C VAL A 87 -5.50 3.53 4.53
N TRP A 88 -5.65 4.27 5.63
CA TRP A 88 -6.53 5.43 5.75
C TRP A 88 -5.88 6.72 5.23
N TYR A 89 -4.56 6.70 5.03
CA TYR A 89 -3.81 7.86 4.59
C TYR A 89 -3.28 7.71 3.17
N SER A 90 -2.79 8.82 2.64
CA SER A 90 -2.04 8.84 1.39
C SER A 90 -0.76 8.02 1.58
N ASN A 91 -0.55 7.02 0.72
CA ASN A 91 0.64 6.18 0.77
C ASN A 91 1.16 5.88 -0.62
N SER A 92 2.44 5.53 -0.69
CA SER A 92 3.08 5.04 -1.90
C SER A 92 4.34 4.26 -1.53
N VAL A 93 4.71 3.31 -2.37
CA VAL A 93 6.01 2.66 -2.27
C VAL A 93 6.99 3.46 -3.10
N ILE A 94 8.05 3.96 -2.48
CA ILE A 94 9.13 4.67 -3.17
C ILE A 94 10.39 3.82 -3.05
N GLY A 95 10.91 3.36 -4.19
CA GLY A 95 11.92 2.30 -4.20
C GLY A 95 11.39 0.99 -3.64
N ASP A 96 11.71 0.67 -2.38
CA ASP A 96 11.29 -0.55 -1.69
C ASP A 96 10.75 -0.27 -0.27
N VAL A 97 10.41 0.99 0.01
CA VAL A 97 9.94 1.45 1.32
C VAL A 97 8.54 2.02 1.17
N LEU A 98 7.62 1.62 2.05
CA LEU A 98 6.26 2.13 2.09
C LEU A 98 6.22 3.46 2.86
N TYR A 99 5.92 4.55 2.16
CA TYR A 99 5.73 5.86 2.78
C TYR A 99 4.26 6.19 2.96
N MET A 100 3.97 6.92 4.03
CA MET A 100 2.64 7.40 4.38
C MET A 100 2.70 8.89 4.73
N PHE A 101 1.66 9.63 4.38
CA PHE A 101 1.51 11.02 4.73
C PHE A 101 0.23 11.23 5.53
N ASN A 102 0.39 11.61 6.81
CA ASN A 102 -0.71 11.98 7.70
C ASN A 102 -0.38 13.26 8.45
N GLU A 103 -1.31 14.21 8.48
CA GLU A 103 -1.20 15.45 9.28
C GLU A 103 0.14 16.20 9.11
N ASN A 104 0.68 16.29 7.89
CA ASN A 104 1.99 16.88 7.58
C ASN A 104 3.21 16.11 8.11
N VAL A 105 3.01 14.89 8.59
CA VAL A 105 4.05 13.98 9.04
C VAL A 105 4.19 12.86 8.00
N PHE A 106 5.43 12.67 7.54
CA PHE A 106 5.78 11.54 6.70
C PHE A 106 6.24 10.38 7.60
N LYS A 107 5.64 9.21 7.42
CA LYS A 107 6.06 7.96 8.04
C LYS A 107 6.57 7.02 6.98
N TRP A 108 7.42 6.09 7.36
CA TRP A 108 7.98 5.08 6.46
C TRP A 108 7.97 3.70 7.12
N TYR A 109 7.95 2.66 6.29
CA TYR A 109 7.98 1.28 6.72
C TYR A 109 8.79 0.38 5.78
N ASP A 110 9.74 -0.35 6.35
CA ASP A 110 10.63 -1.32 5.69
C ASP A 110 10.76 -2.63 6.50
N GLY A 111 9.74 -2.95 7.30
CA GLY A 111 9.81 -3.93 8.38
C GLY A 111 9.93 -3.30 9.76
N LYS A 112 10.38 -2.05 9.86
CA LYS A 112 10.26 -1.18 11.03
C LYS A 112 9.50 0.09 10.67
N ALA A 113 8.80 0.67 11.63
CA ALA A 113 8.14 1.96 11.44
C ALA A 113 9.06 3.12 11.86
N GLY A 114 9.06 4.19 11.07
CA GLY A 114 9.78 5.41 11.39
C GLY A 114 9.04 6.68 10.96
N ILE A 115 9.55 7.82 11.43
CA ILE A 115 9.07 9.16 11.07
C ILE A 115 10.20 9.90 10.36
N LEU A 116 9.90 10.45 9.19
CA LEU A 116 10.79 11.38 8.48
C LEU A 116 10.84 12.71 9.24
N LYS A 117 12.02 13.04 9.76
CA LYS A 117 12.29 14.31 10.46
C LYS A 117 12.90 15.32 9.48
N GLY A 118 12.79 16.60 9.81
CA GLY A 118 13.54 17.65 9.08
C GLY A 118 12.92 18.12 7.77
N MET A 119 11.70 17.71 7.46
CA MET A 119 10.93 18.17 6.30
C MET A 119 10.54 19.65 6.47
N LYS A 120 11.39 20.56 5.99
CA LYS A 120 11.15 22.01 5.98
C LYS A 120 10.75 22.47 4.57
N GLY A 121 9.89 23.47 4.50
CA GLY A 121 9.52 24.14 3.23
C GLY A 121 8.27 23.60 2.53
N LEU A 122 7.69 22.48 2.98
CA LEU A 122 6.39 22.05 2.48
C LEU A 122 5.27 22.89 3.14
N PRO A 123 4.30 23.41 2.37
CA PRO A 123 3.14 24.07 2.96
C PRO A 123 2.33 23.07 3.81
N LYS A 124 1.46 23.58 4.68
CA LYS A 124 0.49 22.73 5.37
C LYS A 124 -0.50 22.18 4.34
N ILE A 125 -0.42 20.88 4.09
CA ILE A 125 -1.28 20.18 3.14
C ILE A 125 -2.24 19.29 3.94
N PRO A 126 -3.57 19.47 3.80
CA PRO A 126 -4.52 18.53 4.36
C PRO A 126 -4.30 17.12 3.80
N TRP A 127 -4.23 16.12 4.68
CA TRP A 127 -3.86 14.76 4.29
C TRP A 127 -4.81 14.13 3.25
N TYR A 128 -6.10 14.49 3.27
CA TYR A 128 -7.12 13.92 2.39
C TYR A 128 -7.00 14.35 0.92
N ILE A 129 -6.37 15.49 0.64
CA ILE A 129 -6.10 15.98 -0.73
C ILE A 129 -4.70 15.62 -1.23
N ALA A 130 -3.85 15.05 -0.38
CA ALA A 130 -2.48 14.70 -0.74
C ALA A 130 -2.42 13.32 -1.42
N ARG A 131 -1.57 13.18 -2.43
CA ARG A 131 -1.22 11.91 -3.09
C ARG A 131 0.30 11.77 -3.14
N LEU A 132 0.80 10.58 -2.85
CA LEU A 132 2.22 10.26 -2.91
C LEU A 132 2.51 9.43 -4.17
N ALA A 133 3.69 9.63 -4.77
CA ALA A 133 4.17 8.83 -5.88
C ALA A 133 5.70 8.73 -5.88
N ASP A 134 6.22 7.63 -6.45
CA ASP A 134 7.64 7.48 -6.76
C ASP A 134 7.98 8.24 -8.06
N TYR A 135 9.03 9.05 -8.00
CA TYR A 135 9.65 9.70 -9.15
C TYR A 135 11.17 9.53 -9.07
N GLY A 136 11.68 8.43 -9.63
CA GLY A 136 13.12 8.17 -9.68
C GLY A 136 13.75 8.06 -8.30
N ARG A 137 13.11 7.31 -7.37
CA ARG A 137 13.49 7.16 -5.96
C ARG A 137 13.38 8.43 -5.13
N LYS A 138 12.72 9.46 -5.66
CA LYS A 138 12.28 10.63 -4.90
C LYS A 138 10.81 10.51 -4.64
N MET A 139 10.37 11.07 -3.51
CA MET A 139 8.96 11.13 -3.18
C MET A 139 8.36 12.39 -3.79
N VAL A 140 7.31 12.23 -4.60
CA VAL A 140 6.48 13.35 -5.04
C VAL A 140 5.24 13.42 -4.18
N VAL A 141 4.95 14.61 -3.68
CA VAL A 141 3.69 14.94 -2.99
C VAL A 141 2.88 15.78 -3.95
N LEU A 142 1.70 15.30 -4.32
CA LEU A 142 0.73 15.99 -5.18
C LEU A 142 -0.45 16.43 -4.32
N TRP A 143 -0.96 17.65 -4.52
CA TRP A 143 -2.17 18.09 -3.86
C TRP A 143 -2.96 19.09 -4.69
N GLU A 144 -4.26 19.15 -4.44
CA GLU A 144 -5.15 20.08 -5.14
C GLU A 144 -5.22 21.43 -4.42
N ARG A 145 -5.30 22.51 -5.21
CA ARG A 145 -5.66 23.83 -4.72
C ARG A 145 -6.84 24.36 -5.54
N LEU A 146 -7.94 24.68 -4.87
CA LEU A 146 -9.08 25.34 -5.50
C LEU A 146 -8.71 26.78 -5.86
N VAL A 147 -9.00 27.17 -7.10
CA VAL A 147 -8.76 28.55 -7.58
C VAL A 147 -10.08 29.25 -7.88
N ALA A 148 -11.01 28.56 -8.54
CA ALA A 148 -12.35 29.06 -8.84
C ALA A 148 -13.37 27.91 -8.84
N TYR A 149 -14.66 28.22 -9.01
CA TYR A 149 -15.71 27.21 -9.12
C TYR A 149 -15.46 26.32 -10.34
N LYS A 150 -15.10 25.05 -10.09
CA LYS A 150 -14.68 24.00 -11.06
C LYS A 150 -13.23 24.07 -11.57
N GLU A 151 -12.42 25.01 -11.10
CA GLU A 151 -10.99 25.05 -11.44
C GLU A 151 -10.11 24.63 -10.28
N LYS A 152 -9.23 23.67 -10.55
CA LYS A 152 -8.26 23.13 -9.60
C LYS A 152 -6.87 23.17 -10.19
N LEU A 153 -5.91 23.65 -9.40
CA LEU A 153 -4.49 23.46 -9.67
C LEU A 153 -4.02 22.20 -8.97
N ILE A 154 -3.30 21.36 -9.70
CA ILE A 154 -2.52 20.27 -9.12
C ILE A 154 -1.13 20.82 -8.86
N LEU A 155 -0.79 20.94 -7.58
CA LEU A 155 0.53 21.36 -7.13
C LEU A 155 1.36 20.13 -6.81
N CYS A 156 2.69 20.25 -6.91
CA CYS A 156 3.60 19.18 -6.53
C CYS A 156 4.84 19.69 -5.82
N ALA A 157 5.43 18.82 -4.99
CA ALA A 157 6.75 18.98 -4.41
C ALA A 157 7.51 17.67 -4.56
N VAL A 158 8.76 17.76 -4.99
CA VAL A 158 9.67 16.61 -5.09
C VAL A 158 10.61 16.65 -3.91
N ILE A 159 10.69 15.53 -3.19
CA ILE A 159 11.45 15.38 -1.95
C ILE A 159 12.52 14.33 -2.19
N ALA A 160 13.79 14.74 -2.06
CA ALA A 160 14.90 13.81 -2.00
C ALA A 160 14.85 13.06 -0.66
N LEU A 161 14.99 11.74 -0.73
CA LEU A 161 15.07 10.84 0.40
C LEU A 161 16.55 10.48 0.55
N ASP A 162 17.33 11.39 1.16
CA ASP A 162 18.75 11.20 1.45
C ASP A 162 18.96 10.65 2.88
#